data_AF-A0A3C0HH00-F1
#
_entry.id   AF-A0A3C0HH00-F1
#
_cell.length_a   1.000
_cell.length_b   1.000
_cell.length_c   1.000
_cell.angle_alpha   90.00
_cell.angle_beta   90.00
_cell.angle_gamma   90.00
#
_symmetry.space_group_name_H-M   'P 1'
#
loop_
_entity.id
_entity.type
_entity.pdbx_description
1 polymer ?
#
loop_
_entity_poly.entity_id
_entity_poly.type
_entity_poly.pdbx_seq_one_letter_code
_entity_poly.pdbx_strand_id
1 'polypeptide(L)'
;MTAQAPFAAVLAAALALLLLQGCASAPKPPTRGIADERPMQTLRDEPFAQSERFLDADAVLAANRIGLPAVRVADGAAAEGISAAQAALVANRAARATCAGLARHFVIDPQVPELAIELVVTSIRPTSAAAAGASALLGVFVPGPFRLPAGLGGLAADAAVRRDGEPVMVLHWAEGADAITEDAKISPIGDAYQLADGFADDVVAALVDPRGDDAPDRPRLDAATREANSALCLARFGRASVAGRGVSILLPLAPEAIDAGAPDDSGLPAAAEPEDRVDRAEADNGGQ
;
A
#
# COMPACT_ATOMS: atom_id res chain seq x y z
N MET A 1 -53.55 -21.65 -3.79
CA MET A 1 -52.99 -20.29 -3.85
C MET A 1 -52.13 -20.13 -2.59
N THR A 2 -50.97 -20.79 -2.58
CA THR A 2 -49.61 -20.25 -2.82
C THR A 2 -49.02 -19.60 -1.56
N ALA A 3 -48.47 -20.45 -0.69
CA ALA A 3 -47.55 -20.07 0.37
C ALA A 3 -46.15 -19.88 -0.25
N GLN A 4 -45.82 -18.62 -0.57
CA GLN A 4 -44.58 -18.26 -1.29
C GLN A 4 -43.73 -17.24 -0.52
N ALA A 5 -43.99 -17.08 0.79
CA ALA A 5 -43.35 -16.08 1.65
C ALA A 5 -42.02 -16.48 2.35
N PRO A 6 -41.65 -17.76 2.60
CA PRO A 6 -40.46 -18.04 3.41
C PRO A 6 -39.14 -17.89 2.63
N PHE A 7 -39.16 -18.07 1.31
CA PHE A 7 -37.94 -18.04 0.49
C PHE A 7 -37.36 -16.64 0.34
N ALA A 8 -38.20 -15.62 0.14
CA ALA A 8 -37.75 -14.24 -0.02
C ALA A 8 -37.15 -13.66 1.28
N ALA A 9 -37.73 -14.00 2.43
CA ALA A 9 -37.23 -13.58 3.73
C ALA A 9 -35.89 -14.26 4.09
N VAL A 10 -35.74 -15.56 3.77
CA VAL A 10 -34.48 -16.29 3.96
C VAL A 10 -33.40 -15.76 3.01
N LEU A 11 -33.74 -15.45 1.75
CA LEU A 11 -32.80 -14.88 0.80
C LEU A 11 -32.34 -13.47 1.22
N ALA A 12 -33.27 -12.62 1.68
CA ALA A 12 -32.94 -11.27 2.17
C ALA A 12 -32.09 -11.31 3.44
N ALA A 13 -32.37 -12.23 4.37
CA ALA A 13 -31.55 -12.43 5.56
C ALA A 13 -30.16 -12.97 5.23
N ALA A 14 -30.05 -13.92 4.28
CA ALA A 14 -28.78 -14.43 3.80
C ALA A 14 -27.96 -13.34 3.07
N LEU A 15 -28.62 -12.50 2.26
CA LEU A 15 -27.98 -11.37 1.58
C LEU A 15 -27.51 -10.31 2.59
N ALA A 16 -28.31 -10.00 3.62
CA ALA A 16 -27.93 -9.09 4.70
C ALA A 16 -26.75 -9.64 5.52
N LEU A 17 -26.72 -10.94 5.81
CA LEU A 17 -25.61 -11.62 6.49
C LEU A 17 -24.33 -11.65 5.65
N LEU A 18 -24.44 -11.75 4.32
CA LEU A 18 -23.30 -11.66 3.39
C LEU A 18 -22.74 -10.23 3.31
N LEU A 19 -23.59 -9.21 3.40
CA LEU A 19 -23.18 -7.79 3.40
C LEU A 19 -22.50 -7.37 4.71
N LEU A 20 -22.73 -8.09 5.81
CA LEU A 20 -22.09 -7.83 7.13
C LEU A 20 -20.63 -8.34 7.22
N GLN A 21 -20.11 -9.02 6.20
CA GLN A 21 -18.72 -9.54 6.15
C GLN A 21 -17.82 -8.71 5.20
N GLY A 22 -18.19 -7.45 4.95
CA GLY A 22 -17.66 -6.61 3.87
C GLY A 22 -16.18 -6.19 3.94
N CYS A 23 -15.56 -6.25 5.12
CA CYS A 23 -14.22 -5.72 5.35
C CYS A 23 -13.30 -6.84 5.84
N ALA A 24 -12.09 -6.94 5.28
CA ALA A 24 -11.08 -7.82 5.86
C ALA A 24 -10.58 -7.25 7.20
N SER A 25 -10.26 -8.12 8.15
CA SER A 25 -9.64 -7.69 9.41
C SER A 25 -8.24 -7.12 9.18
N ALA A 26 -7.68 -6.28 10.05
CA ALA A 26 -6.29 -5.86 9.91
C ALA A 26 -5.34 -7.08 10.00
N PRO A 27 -4.27 -7.17 9.19
CA PRO A 27 -3.26 -8.20 9.35
C PRO A 27 -2.61 -8.10 10.74
N LYS A 28 -2.41 -9.25 11.38
CA LYS A 28 -1.59 -9.32 12.60
C LYS A 28 -0.17 -9.70 12.17
N PRO A 29 0.77 -8.75 12.13
CA PRO A 29 2.13 -9.07 11.72
C PRO A 29 2.74 -10.07 12.71
N PRO A 30 3.55 -11.04 12.25
CA PRO A 30 4.18 -12.02 13.13
C PRO A 30 5.16 -11.35 14.11
N THR A 31 5.72 -10.20 13.75
CA THR A 31 6.54 -9.34 14.61
C THR A 31 6.48 -7.90 14.09
N ARG A 32 6.59 -6.90 14.98
CA ARG A 32 6.78 -5.49 14.57
C ARG A 32 8.13 -5.33 13.90
N GLY A 33 8.16 -4.67 12.74
CA GLY A 33 9.37 -4.42 11.96
C GLY A 33 10.25 -3.32 12.57
N ILE A 34 9.65 -2.46 13.39
CA ILE A 34 10.32 -1.42 14.17
C ILE A 34 9.94 -1.62 15.63
N ALA A 35 10.93 -1.71 16.52
CA ALA A 35 10.70 -1.73 17.95
C ALA A 35 10.79 -0.31 18.52
N ASP A 36 9.83 0.07 19.34
CA ASP A 36 9.86 1.29 20.14
C ASP A 36 9.21 0.99 21.51
N GLU A 37 9.87 1.42 22.59
CA GLU A 37 9.41 1.22 23.97
C GLU A 37 8.65 2.43 24.52
N ARG A 38 8.59 3.50 23.74
CA ARG A 38 7.94 4.76 24.13
C ARG A 38 6.43 4.64 24.17
N PRO A 39 5.75 5.54 24.93
CA PRO A 39 4.30 5.54 24.98
C PRO A 39 3.72 5.83 23.60
N MET A 40 3.05 4.83 23.03
CA MET A 40 2.34 4.94 21.76
C MET A 40 0.92 5.44 22.01
N GLN A 41 0.47 6.39 21.19
CA GLN A 41 -0.92 6.80 21.12
C GLN A 41 -1.67 5.89 20.13
N THR A 42 -2.73 5.23 20.59
CA THR A 42 -3.66 4.56 19.68
C THR A 42 -4.43 5.60 18.86
N LEU A 43 -4.31 5.53 17.54
CA LEU A 43 -5.05 6.39 16.62
C LEU A 43 -6.31 5.68 16.10
N ARG A 44 -6.18 4.38 15.82
CA ARG A 44 -7.25 3.50 15.32
C ARG A 44 -7.14 2.12 15.98
N ASP A 45 -8.28 1.56 16.35
CA ASP A 45 -8.38 0.22 16.95
C ASP A 45 -9.65 -0.49 16.50
N GLU A 46 -9.93 -0.40 15.20
CA GLU A 46 -11.02 -1.11 14.55
C GLU A 46 -10.55 -2.50 14.10
N PRO A 47 -11.45 -3.50 14.02
CA PRO A 47 -11.09 -4.84 13.57
C PRO A 47 -10.43 -4.89 12.19
N PHE A 48 -10.72 -3.93 11.31
CA PHE A 48 -10.21 -3.82 9.95
C PHE A 48 -9.08 -2.81 9.79
N ALA A 49 -8.86 -1.92 10.76
CA ALA A 49 -7.85 -0.88 10.72
C ALA A 49 -7.28 -0.62 12.12
N GLN A 50 -5.97 -0.79 12.28
CA GLN A 50 -5.27 -0.57 13.54
C GLN A 50 -4.07 0.33 13.30
N SER A 51 -3.91 1.37 14.12
CA SER A 51 -2.70 2.18 14.08
C SER A 51 -2.36 2.78 15.44
N GLU A 52 -1.07 2.78 15.73
CA GLU A 52 -0.49 3.34 16.96
C GLU A 52 0.70 4.21 16.58
N ARG A 53 0.85 5.36 17.23
CA ARG A 53 1.90 6.32 16.90
C ARG A 53 2.56 6.93 18.13
N PHE A 54 3.89 6.99 18.11
CA PHE A 54 4.65 7.95 18.91
C PHE A 54 5.01 9.14 18.01
N LEU A 55 4.91 10.37 18.52
CA LEU A 55 5.27 11.58 17.78
C LEU A 55 5.79 12.68 18.71
N ASP A 56 7.00 13.15 18.45
CA ASP A 56 7.54 14.40 18.98
C ASP A 56 7.29 15.51 17.95
N ALA A 57 6.16 16.19 18.09
CA ALA A 57 5.71 17.20 17.13
C ALA A 57 6.68 18.39 17.03
N ASP A 58 7.32 18.79 18.14
CA ASP A 58 8.25 19.92 18.15
C ASP A 58 9.54 19.56 17.40
N ALA A 59 10.07 18.34 17.60
CA ALA A 59 11.24 17.87 16.88
C ALA A 59 10.98 17.74 15.37
N VAL A 60 9.79 17.30 14.96
CA VAL A 60 9.37 17.24 13.55
C VAL A 60 9.26 18.64 12.93
N LEU A 61 8.59 19.58 13.63
CA LEU A 61 8.39 20.94 13.12
C LEU A 61 9.70 21.74 13.04
N ALA A 62 10.67 21.43 13.89
CA ALA A 62 11.98 22.05 13.85
C ALA A 62 12.88 21.57 12.70
N ALA A 63 12.44 20.59 11.89
CA ALA A 63 13.21 20.09 10.75
C ALA A 63 12.62 20.59 9.42
N ASN A 64 13.44 20.91 8.43
CA ASN A 64 13.02 21.37 7.10
C ASN A 64 13.47 20.45 5.97
N ARG A 65 14.44 19.57 6.26
CA ARG A 65 15.06 18.67 5.28
C ARG A 65 14.83 17.22 5.65
N ILE A 66 14.44 16.42 4.67
CA ILE A 66 14.25 14.98 4.83
C ILE A 66 15.15 14.21 3.88
N GLY A 67 15.50 12.99 4.28
CA GLY A 67 16.10 12.03 3.37
C GLY A 67 15.07 11.43 2.43
N LEU A 68 15.55 10.73 1.39
CA LEU A 68 14.70 9.81 0.65
C LEU A 68 14.27 8.66 1.59
N PRO A 69 12.98 8.25 1.59
CA PRO A 69 12.55 7.11 2.38
C PRO A 69 13.36 5.86 2.07
N ALA A 70 13.90 5.21 3.09
CA ALA A 70 14.41 3.85 3.00
C ALA A 70 13.25 2.89 3.25
N VAL A 71 13.12 1.85 2.43
CA VAL A 71 12.08 0.85 2.61
C VAL A 71 12.64 -0.56 2.52
N ARG A 72 12.13 -1.45 3.36
CA ARG A 72 12.41 -2.89 3.31
C ARG A 72 11.15 -3.71 3.57
N VAL A 73 11.20 -4.98 3.19
CA VAL A 73 10.20 -5.99 3.54
C VAL A 73 10.78 -6.80 4.69
N ALA A 74 10.04 -6.98 5.79
CA ALA A 74 10.47 -7.79 6.91
C ALA A 74 10.44 -9.29 6.55
N ASP A 75 11.28 -10.09 7.20
CA ASP A 75 11.29 -11.54 7.03
C ASP A 75 9.91 -12.11 7.43
N GLY A 76 9.33 -12.94 6.54
CA GLY A 76 8.01 -13.52 6.74
C GLY A 76 6.84 -12.55 6.56
N ALA A 77 7.07 -11.32 6.09
CA ALA A 77 5.98 -10.38 5.80
C ALA A 77 5.10 -10.84 4.63
N ALA A 78 5.68 -11.45 3.60
CA ALA A 78 4.94 -11.97 2.45
C ALA A 78 4.32 -13.34 2.79
N ALA A 79 2.99 -13.44 2.67
CA ALA A 79 2.29 -14.71 2.79
C ALA A 79 2.61 -15.66 1.62
N GLU A 80 2.24 -16.94 1.78
CA GLU A 80 2.34 -17.93 0.70
C GLU A 80 1.62 -17.45 -0.57
N GLY A 81 2.27 -17.62 -1.73
CA GLY A 81 1.75 -17.16 -3.01
C GLY A 81 2.12 -15.72 -3.40
N ILE A 82 2.87 -15.01 -2.56
CA ILE A 82 3.44 -13.69 -2.86
C ILE A 82 4.95 -13.82 -3.09
N SER A 83 5.42 -13.46 -4.28
CA SER A 83 6.84 -13.47 -4.62
C SER A 83 7.61 -12.31 -3.98
N ALA A 84 8.93 -12.43 -3.89
CA ALA A 84 9.78 -11.34 -3.41
C ALA A 84 9.65 -10.08 -4.28
N ALA A 85 9.50 -10.23 -5.60
CA ALA A 85 9.28 -9.12 -6.52
C ALA A 85 7.96 -8.40 -6.27
N GLN A 86 6.88 -9.16 -6.01
CA GLN A 86 5.58 -8.61 -5.67
C GLN A 86 5.61 -7.86 -4.32
N ALA A 87 6.27 -8.43 -3.31
CA ALA A 87 6.44 -7.76 -2.03
C ALA A 87 7.27 -6.46 -2.17
N ALA A 88 8.30 -6.47 -3.03
CA ALA A 88 9.11 -5.30 -3.34
C ALA A 88 8.31 -4.20 -4.05
N LEU A 89 7.34 -4.55 -4.92
CA LEU A 89 6.43 -3.57 -5.54
C LEU A 89 5.56 -2.85 -4.50
N VAL A 90 4.99 -3.58 -3.54
CA VAL A 90 4.18 -2.99 -2.45
C VAL A 90 5.05 -2.06 -1.58
N ALA A 91 6.24 -2.52 -1.21
CA ALA A 91 7.20 -1.70 -0.46
C ALA A 91 7.61 -0.43 -1.22
N ASN A 92 7.94 -0.55 -2.52
CA ASN A 92 8.28 0.59 -3.36
C ASN A 92 7.10 1.56 -3.52
N ARG A 93 5.87 1.04 -3.62
CA ARG A 93 4.66 1.88 -3.68
C ARG A 93 4.52 2.76 -2.45
N ALA A 94 4.67 2.18 -1.26
CA ALA A 94 4.65 2.91 0.01
C ALA A 94 5.71 4.02 0.03
N ALA A 95 6.97 3.68 -0.25
CA ALA A 95 8.07 4.66 -0.24
C ALA A 95 7.87 5.78 -1.27
N ARG A 96 7.42 5.44 -2.48
CA ARG A 96 7.13 6.39 -3.56
C ARG A 96 6.01 7.35 -3.17
N ALA A 97 4.92 6.82 -2.60
CA ALA A 97 3.79 7.62 -2.14
C ALA A 97 4.21 8.57 -1.00
N THR A 98 4.97 8.07 0.00
CA THR A 98 5.51 8.90 1.08
C THR A 98 6.42 10.01 0.54
N CYS A 99 7.35 9.68 -0.37
CA CYS A 99 8.23 10.68 -0.99
C CYS A 99 7.43 11.77 -1.72
N ALA A 100 6.45 11.38 -2.55
CA ALA A 100 5.62 12.30 -3.30
C ALA A 100 4.72 13.18 -2.42
N GLY A 101 4.24 12.64 -1.29
CA GLY A 101 3.48 13.38 -0.28
C GLY A 101 4.33 14.46 0.38
N LEU A 102 5.51 14.09 0.86
CA LEU A 102 6.42 14.97 1.58
C LEU A 102 7.17 15.97 0.68
N ALA A 103 7.41 15.63 -0.59
CA ALA A 103 8.08 16.49 -1.58
C ALA A 103 7.43 17.87 -1.75
N ARG A 104 6.17 18.03 -1.31
CA ARG A 104 5.44 19.29 -1.37
C ARG A 104 5.74 20.23 -0.22
N HIS A 105 6.24 19.71 0.92
CA HIS A 105 6.33 20.42 2.18
C HIS A 105 7.75 20.42 2.77
N PHE A 106 8.59 19.43 2.42
CA PHE A 106 9.98 19.32 2.89
C PHE A 106 10.97 19.40 1.74
N VAL A 107 12.14 19.99 1.97
CA VAL A 107 13.26 19.91 1.03
C VAL A 107 13.84 18.50 1.13
N ILE A 108 13.95 17.78 0.01
CA ILE A 108 14.57 16.46 -0.01
C ILE A 108 16.07 16.64 -0.20
N ASP A 109 16.84 16.23 0.80
CA ASP A 109 18.31 16.29 0.82
C ASP A 109 18.85 14.90 1.14
N PRO A 110 19.22 14.10 0.12
CA PRO A 110 19.75 12.75 0.33
C PRO A 110 21.11 12.72 1.02
N GLN A 111 21.84 13.84 1.06
CA GLN A 111 23.21 13.91 1.57
C GLN A 111 23.25 14.32 3.04
N VAL A 112 22.43 15.32 3.41
CA VAL A 112 22.43 15.88 4.76
C VAL A 112 20.99 16.02 5.28
N PRO A 113 20.23 14.92 5.44
CA PRO A 113 18.87 14.99 5.93
C PRO A 113 18.84 15.36 7.43
N GLU A 114 17.86 16.15 7.84
CA GLU A 114 17.56 16.36 9.28
C GLU A 114 16.66 15.25 9.82
N LEU A 115 15.76 14.74 8.97
CA LEU A 115 14.93 13.57 9.26
C LEU A 115 15.27 12.41 8.31
N ALA A 116 15.69 11.28 8.89
CA ALA A 116 15.83 10.01 8.19
C ALA A 116 14.52 9.22 8.32
N ILE A 117 14.02 8.67 7.20
CA ILE A 117 12.73 7.98 7.14
C ILE A 117 13.00 6.51 6.80
N GLU A 118 12.59 5.60 7.69
CA GLU A 118 12.61 4.15 7.48
C GLU A 118 11.17 3.63 7.44
N LEU A 119 10.85 2.84 6.41
CA LEU A 119 9.58 2.16 6.23
C LEU A 119 9.82 0.65 6.19
N VAL A 120 8.96 -0.13 6.83
CA VAL A 120 9.09 -1.58 6.91
C VAL A 120 7.75 -2.22 6.64
N VAL A 121 7.63 -2.96 5.54
CA VAL A 121 6.44 -3.78 5.29
C VAL A 121 6.52 -5.04 6.16
N THR A 122 5.56 -5.22 7.07
CA THR A 122 5.58 -6.28 8.09
C THR A 122 4.56 -7.39 7.84
N SER A 123 3.55 -7.14 7.02
CA SER A 123 2.63 -8.18 6.56
C SER A 123 1.99 -7.80 5.23
N ILE A 124 1.91 -8.75 4.30
CA ILE A 124 1.14 -8.67 3.07
C ILE A 124 0.23 -9.88 3.04
N ARG A 125 -1.07 -9.67 3.18
CA ARG A 125 -2.06 -10.73 3.03
C ARG A 125 -2.56 -10.78 1.58
N PRO A 126 -2.64 -11.98 1.00
CA PRO A 126 -2.93 -12.12 -0.41
C PRO A 126 -4.41 -11.82 -0.68
N THR A 127 -4.65 -11.09 -1.77
CA THR A 127 -5.97 -10.98 -2.39
C THR A 127 -6.26 -12.25 -3.19
N SER A 128 -7.46 -12.80 -3.10
CA SER A 128 -7.89 -13.91 -3.95
C SER A 128 -8.09 -13.42 -5.37
N ALA A 129 -7.16 -13.77 -6.27
CA ALA A 129 -7.25 -13.42 -7.69
C ALA A 129 -8.55 -13.92 -8.35
N ALA A 130 -9.09 -15.07 -7.90
CA ALA A 130 -10.36 -15.60 -8.40
C ALA A 130 -11.57 -14.76 -7.94
N ALA A 131 -11.59 -14.31 -6.69
CA ALA A 131 -12.64 -13.43 -6.19
C ALA A 131 -12.53 -12.01 -6.77
N ALA A 132 -11.30 -11.50 -6.96
CA ALA A 132 -11.05 -10.24 -7.63
C ALA A 132 -11.47 -10.28 -9.11
N GLY A 133 -11.20 -11.38 -9.82
CA GLY A 133 -11.65 -11.61 -11.19
C GLY A 133 -13.18 -11.71 -11.31
N ALA A 134 -13.85 -12.38 -10.38
CA ALA A 134 -15.32 -12.41 -10.33
C ALA A 134 -15.91 -11.01 -10.01
N SER A 135 -15.27 -10.26 -9.13
CA SER A 135 -15.67 -8.88 -8.80
C SER A 135 -15.50 -7.92 -9.97
N ALA A 136 -14.40 -8.06 -10.72
CA ALA A 136 -14.15 -7.30 -11.94
C ALA A 136 -15.28 -7.50 -12.97
N LEU A 137 -15.78 -8.73 -13.12
CA LEU A 137 -16.92 -9.02 -13.98
C LEU A 137 -18.22 -8.39 -13.47
N LEU A 138 -18.44 -8.35 -12.15
CA LEU A 138 -19.62 -7.70 -11.55
C LEU A 138 -19.60 -6.17 -11.72
N GLY A 139 -18.42 -5.54 -11.62
CA GLY A 139 -18.24 -4.10 -11.83
C GLY A 139 -18.58 -3.62 -13.25
N VAL A 140 -18.67 -4.53 -14.23
CA VAL A 140 -19.19 -4.23 -15.58
C VAL A 140 -20.71 -4.01 -15.58
N PHE A 141 -21.43 -4.69 -14.68
CA PHE A 141 -22.90 -4.68 -14.62
C PHE A 141 -23.47 -3.74 -13.55
N VAL A 142 -22.71 -3.45 -12.49
CA VAL A 142 -23.09 -2.54 -11.41
C VAL A 142 -22.04 -1.43 -11.32
N PRO A 143 -22.35 -0.20 -11.77
CA PRO A 143 -21.42 0.92 -11.68
C PRO A 143 -21.13 1.27 -10.22
N GLY A 144 -19.87 1.28 -9.82
CA GLY A 144 -19.40 1.67 -8.49
C GLY A 144 -18.30 0.74 -7.96
N PRO A 145 -17.61 1.12 -6.87
CA PRO A 145 -16.51 0.36 -6.25
C PRO A 145 -16.97 -0.92 -5.51
N PHE A 146 -18.05 -1.57 -5.97
CA PHE A 146 -18.59 -2.77 -5.33
C PHE A 146 -17.85 -4.01 -5.80
N ARG A 147 -17.11 -4.66 -4.90
CA ARG A 147 -16.52 -5.98 -5.13
C ARG A 147 -17.09 -7.02 -4.18
N LEU A 148 -16.87 -8.30 -4.49
CA LEU A 148 -17.30 -9.39 -3.62
C LEU A 148 -16.56 -9.28 -2.29
N PRO A 149 -17.26 -9.39 -1.15
CA PRO A 149 -16.66 -9.33 0.19
C PRO A 149 -15.97 -10.66 0.55
N ALA A 150 -15.16 -11.19 -0.37
CA ALA A 150 -14.49 -12.46 -0.23
C ALA A 150 -13.08 -12.38 -0.82
N GLY A 151 -12.09 -12.90 -0.09
CA GLY A 151 -10.71 -12.94 -0.55
C GLY A 151 -10.03 -11.57 -0.60
N LEU A 152 -10.43 -10.65 0.27
CA LEU A 152 -9.80 -9.34 0.44
C LEU A 152 -8.44 -9.51 1.13
N GLY A 153 -7.43 -8.80 0.62
CA GLY A 153 -6.08 -8.78 1.14
C GLY A 153 -5.92 -7.83 2.34
N GLY A 154 -4.67 -7.46 2.63
CA GLY A 154 -4.36 -6.51 3.69
C GLY A 154 -2.88 -6.18 3.73
N LEU A 155 -2.55 -5.08 4.38
CA LEU A 155 -1.18 -4.60 4.56
C LEU A 155 -0.95 -4.25 6.03
N ALA A 156 0.21 -4.62 6.55
CA ALA A 156 0.76 -4.02 7.74
C ALA A 156 2.17 -3.47 7.44
N ALA A 157 2.45 -2.28 7.95
CA ALA A 157 3.72 -1.61 7.78
C ALA A 157 4.03 -0.73 8.99
N ASP A 158 5.33 -0.57 9.25
CA ASP A 158 5.83 0.34 10.27
C ASP A 158 6.60 1.49 9.60
N ALA A 159 6.55 2.67 10.21
CA ALA A 159 7.43 3.77 9.87
C ALA A 159 8.20 4.24 11.11
N ALA A 160 9.48 4.60 10.93
CA ALA A 160 10.22 5.39 11.89
C ALA A 160 10.83 6.60 11.19
N VAL A 161 10.75 7.73 11.86
CA VAL A 161 11.43 8.95 11.44
C VAL A 161 12.39 9.33 12.53
N ARG A 162 13.67 9.49 12.19
CA ARG A 162 14.74 9.75 13.13
C ARG A 162 15.38 11.09 12.88
N ARG A 163 15.67 11.82 13.95
CA ARG A 163 16.49 13.03 13.96
C ARG A 163 17.71 12.74 14.82
N ASP A 164 18.90 12.91 14.26
CA ASP A 164 20.17 12.64 14.96
C ASP A 164 20.24 11.22 15.57
N GLY A 165 19.62 10.24 14.88
CA GLY A 165 19.55 8.83 15.31
C GLY A 165 18.39 8.50 16.25
N GLU A 166 17.82 9.50 16.94
CA GLU A 166 16.71 9.32 17.85
C GLU A 166 15.37 9.34 17.10
N PRO A 167 14.43 8.41 17.37
CA PRO A 167 13.17 8.41 16.65
C PRO A 167 12.29 9.58 17.11
N VAL A 168 11.80 10.41 16.21
CA VAL A 168 10.87 11.53 16.48
C VAL A 168 9.45 11.20 16.03
N MET A 169 9.28 10.15 15.24
CA MET A 169 8.00 9.53 14.96
C MET A 169 8.19 8.02 14.82
N VAL A 170 7.28 7.24 15.39
CA VAL A 170 7.11 5.82 15.08
C VAL A 170 5.64 5.57 14.82
N LEU A 171 5.32 4.86 13.75
CA LEU A 171 3.95 4.48 13.39
C LEU A 171 3.91 2.97 13.18
N HIS A 172 3.01 2.30 13.87
CA HIS A 172 2.56 0.94 13.53
C HIS A 172 1.22 1.05 12.84
N TRP A 173 1.09 0.41 11.69
CA TRP A 173 -0.08 0.55 10.84
C TRP A 173 -0.48 -0.80 10.27
N ALA A 174 -1.76 -1.12 10.31
CA ALA A 174 -2.30 -2.31 9.69
C ALA A 174 -3.74 -2.06 9.23
N GLU A 175 -4.04 -2.46 7.99
CA GLU A 175 -5.37 -2.33 7.43
C GLU A 175 -5.71 -3.53 6.55
N GLY A 176 -6.95 -4.01 6.67
CA GLY A 176 -7.55 -4.97 5.76
C GLY A 176 -8.34 -4.22 4.69
N ALA A 177 -8.32 -4.76 3.47
CA ALA A 177 -8.99 -4.09 2.37
C ALA A 177 -10.51 -4.14 2.51
N ASP A 178 -11.19 -3.11 2.02
CA ASP A 178 -12.65 -2.99 2.03
C ASP A 178 -13.25 -3.44 0.67
N ALA A 179 -14.43 -4.06 0.68
CA ALA A 179 -15.17 -4.40 -0.53
C ALA A 179 -16.01 -3.26 -1.13
N ILE A 180 -16.04 -2.10 -0.48
CA ILE A 180 -16.94 -0.98 -0.79
C ILE A 180 -16.20 0.22 -1.38
N THR A 181 -14.95 0.49 -0.99
CA THR A 181 -14.21 1.70 -1.42
C THR A 181 -13.03 1.42 -2.35
N GLU A 182 -12.59 0.16 -2.45
CA GLU A 182 -11.38 -0.23 -3.17
C GLU A 182 -11.70 -0.94 -4.49
N ASP A 183 -10.96 -0.61 -5.55
CA ASP A 183 -11.09 -1.30 -6.83
C ASP A 183 -10.60 -2.75 -6.70
N ALA A 184 -11.26 -3.68 -7.40
CA ALA A 184 -10.69 -5.01 -7.61
C ALA A 184 -9.44 -4.89 -8.52
N LYS A 185 -8.33 -5.51 -8.13
CA LYS A 185 -7.17 -5.74 -9.01
C LYS A 185 -6.95 -7.25 -9.11
N ILE A 186 -6.76 -7.78 -10.32
CA ILE A 186 -6.56 -9.22 -10.53
C ILE A 186 -5.09 -9.57 -10.23
N SER A 187 -4.69 -9.44 -8.97
CA SER A 187 -3.35 -9.74 -8.49
C SER A 187 -3.37 -10.11 -7.00
N PRO A 188 -2.54 -11.07 -6.55
CA PRO A 188 -2.38 -11.41 -5.13
C PRO A 188 -1.96 -10.23 -4.24
N ILE A 189 -1.34 -9.19 -4.81
CA ILE A 189 -0.91 -8.00 -4.06
C ILE A 189 -1.80 -6.77 -4.30
N GLY A 190 -2.88 -6.91 -5.06
CA GLY A 190 -3.73 -5.80 -5.50
C GLY A 190 -4.16 -4.88 -4.37
N ASP A 191 -4.68 -5.47 -3.30
CA ASP A 191 -5.13 -4.73 -2.12
C ASP A 191 -3.98 -4.08 -1.35
N ALA A 192 -2.93 -4.86 -1.08
CA ALA A 192 -1.78 -4.35 -0.33
C ALA A 192 -1.09 -3.19 -1.08
N TYR A 193 -1.06 -3.24 -2.41
CA TYR A 193 -0.53 -2.17 -3.24
C TYR A 193 -1.36 -0.89 -3.16
N GLN A 194 -2.69 -0.98 -3.03
CA GLN A 194 -3.56 0.19 -2.80
C GLN A 194 -3.44 0.72 -1.37
N LEU A 195 -3.46 -0.17 -0.38
CA LEU A 195 -3.31 0.17 1.04
C LEU A 195 -1.96 0.84 1.37
N ALA A 196 -0.93 0.60 0.55
CA ALA A 196 0.35 1.30 0.67
C ALA A 196 0.22 2.83 0.53
N ASP A 197 -0.80 3.33 -0.17
CA ASP A 197 -1.10 4.76 -0.24
C ASP A 197 -1.69 5.28 1.08
N GLY A 198 -2.64 4.55 1.68
CA GLY A 198 -3.22 4.92 2.99
C GLY A 198 -2.17 4.95 4.10
N PHE A 199 -1.27 3.97 4.13
CA PHE A 199 -0.11 4.00 5.02
C PHE A 199 0.78 5.24 4.78
N ALA A 200 1.09 5.54 3.51
CA ALA A 200 1.90 6.70 3.18
C ALA A 200 1.23 8.03 3.56
N ASP A 201 -0.08 8.13 3.40
CA ASP A 201 -0.86 9.31 3.78
C ASP A 201 -0.82 9.54 5.29
N ASP A 202 -0.92 8.49 6.12
CA ASP A 202 -0.78 8.61 7.58
C ASP A 202 0.63 9.06 8.00
N VAL A 203 1.68 8.56 7.32
CA VAL A 203 3.06 9.04 7.53
C VAL A 203 3.21 10.50 7.13
N VAL A 204 2.64 10.90 5.99
CA VAL A 204 2.70 12.28 5.48
C VAL A 204 1.96 13.22 6.42
N ALA A 205 0.76 12.86 6.86
CA ALA A 205 -0.03 13.62 7.81
C ALA A 205 0.75 13.83 9.11
N ALA A 206 1.36 12.78 9.66
CA ALA A 206 2.17 12.87 10.87
C ALA A 206 3.36 13.84 10.78
N LEU A 207 3.89 14.12 9.57
CA LEU A 207 5.04 15.01 9.38
C LEU A 207 4.66 16.41 8.89
N VAL A 208 3.59 16.53 8.12
CA VAL A 208 3.10 17.81 7.57
C VAL A 208 2.22 18.53 8.58
N ASP A 209 1.40 17.79 9.31
CA ASP A 209 0.55 18.28 10.39
C ASP A 209 0.73 17.45 11.67
N PRO A 210 1.88 17.61 12.35
CA PRO A 210 2.18 16.82 13.55
C PRO A 210 1.36 17.23 14.78
N ARG A 211 0.61 18.34 14.74
CA ARG A 211 -0.21 18.82 15.86
C ARG A 211 -1.72 18.62 15.64
N GLY A 212 -2.15 18.30 14.43
CA GLY A 212 -3.56 18.11 14.09
C GLY A 212 -4.28 19.44 13.85
N ASP A 213 -5.60 19.35 13.71
CA ASP A 213 -6.54 20.40 13.28
C ASP A 213 -6.45 21.76 14.02
N ASP A 214 -5.76 21.82 15.16
CA ASP A 214 -5.55 23.04 15.96
C ASP A 214 -4.32 23.86 15.53
N ALA A 215 -3.52 23.39 14.56
CA ALA A 215 -2.34 24.09 14.04
C ALA A 215 -2.37 24.23 12.52
N PRO A 216 -1.79 25.30 11.94
CA PRO A 216 -1.63 25.38 10.50
C PRO A 216 -0.62 24.33 10.01
N ASP A 217 -1.01 23.56 9.00
CA ASP A 217 -0.13 22.66 8.26
C ASP A 217 1.19 23.34 7.87
N ARG A 218 2.23 22.51 7.75
CA ARG A 218 3.48 22.94 7.12
C ARG A 218 3.18 23.51 5.72
N PRO A 219 3.62 24.74 5.41
CA PRO A 219 3.33 25.36 4.13
C PRO A 219 3.96 24.59 2.97
N ARG A 220 3.35 24.72 1.79
CA ARG A 220 3.92 24.14 0.56
C ARG A 220 5.15 24.93 0.12
N LEU A 221 6.12 24.21 -0.42
CA LEU A 221 7.31 24.78 -1.04
C LEU A 221 7.00 25.43 -2.39
N ASP A 222 7.89 26.28 -2.85
CA ASP A 222 7.82 26.90 -4.16
C ASP A 222 7.86 25.85 -5.29
N ALA A 223 7.44 26.25 -6.49
CA ALA A 223 7.31 25.32 -7.61
C ALA A 223 8.65 24.70 -8.04
N ALA A 224 9.75 25.45 -7.99
CA ALA A 224 11.06 24.95 -8.43
C ALA A 224 11.59 23.89 -7.47
N THR A 225 11.47 24.14 -6.16
CA THR A 225 11.86 23.14 -5.15
C THR A 225 11.01 21.89 -5.22
N ARG A 226 9.69 22.02 -5.44
CA ARG A 226 8.80 20.85 -5.60
C ARG A 226 9.13 20.03 -6.85
N GLU A 227 9.51 20.68 -7.95
CA GLU A 227 9.96 19.99 -9.16
C GLU A 227 11.26 19.23 -8.91
N ALA A 228 12.23 19.86 -8.26
CA ALA A 228 13.50 19.22 -7.90
C ALA A 228 13.28 18.00 -6.97
N ASN A 229 12.46 18.14 -5.94
CA ASN A 229 12.07 17.04 -5.06
C ASN A 229 11.39 15.90 -5.83
N SER A 230 10.47 16.23 -6.75
CA SER A 230 9.77 15.23 -7.55
C SER A 230 10.73 14.46 -8.46
N ALA A 231 11.72 15.13 -9.04
CA ALA A 231 12.76 14.48 -9.83
C ALA A 231 13.57 13.48 -9.00
N LEU A 232 13.91 13.83 -7.74
CA LEU A 232 14.59 12.91 -6.81
C LEU A 232 13.73 11.67 -6.49
N CYS A 233 12.44 11.87 -6.17
CA CYS A 233 11.53 10.75 -5.92
C CYS A 233 11.41 9.84 -7.15
N LEU A 234 11.25 10.41 -8.34
CA LEU A 234 11.12 9.66 -9.60
C LEU A 234 12.40 8.88 -9.94
N ALA A 235 13.57 9.50 -9.75
CA ALA A 235 14.85 8.83 -9.95
C ALA A 235 15.01 7.65 -8.97
N ARG A 236 14.53 7.79 -7.73
CA ARG A 236 14.71 6.76 -6.69
C ARG A 236 13.71 5.61 -6.73
N PHE A 237 12.45 5.89 -7.05
CA PHE A 237 11.33 4.94 -6.89
C PHE A 237 10.57 4.67 -8.20
N GLY A 238 10.97 5.32 -9.29
CA GLY A 238 10.32 5.21 -10.57
C GLY A 238 8.91 5.81 -10.59
N ARG A 239 8.14 5.40 -11.59
CA ARG A 239 6.73 5.79 -11.76
C ARG A 239 5.93 4.57 -12.18
N ALA A 240 4.70 4.46 -11.68
CA ALA A 240 3.73 3.57 -12.31
C ALA A 240 3.49 4.07 -13.75
N SER A 241 3.57 3.15 -14.71
CA SER A 241 3.39 3.43 -16.12
C SER A 241 1.98 3.99 -16.39
N VAL A 242 1.95 5.09 -17.14
CA VAL A 242 0.71 5.79 -17.53
C VAL A 242 0.13 5.29 -18.84
N ALA A 243 0.81 4.33 -19.50
CA ALA A 243 0.39 3.71 -20.77
C ALA A 243 -0.95 2.95 -20.63
N GLY A 244 -1.38 2.67 -19.40
CA GLY A 244 -2.69 2.09 -19.11
C GLY A 244 -3.82 3.09 -18.84
N ARG A 245 -3.60 4.40 -18.64
CA ARG A 245 -4.67 5.30 -18.10
C ARG A 245 -5.95 5.40 -18.93
N GLY A 246 -5.90 5.15 -20.24
CA GLY A 246 -7.10 5.06 -21.09
C GLY A 246 -7.85 3.72 -21.00
N VAL A 247 -7.18 2.66 -20.52
CA VAL A 247 -7.68 1.28 -20.44
C VAL A 247 -7.94 0.85 -18.98
N SER A 248 -7.25 1.43 -18.00
CA SER A 248 -7.41 1.15 -16.56
C SER A 248 -8.75 1.62 -15.99
N ILE A 249 -9.46 2.52 -16.67
CA ILE A 249 -10.85 2.86 -16.35
C ILE A 249 -11.79 1.67 -16.67
N LEU A 250 -11.39 0.79 -17.59
CA LEU A 250 -12.19 -0.35 -18.07
C LEU A 250 -11.64 -1.72 -17.64
N LEU A 251 -10.34 -1.84 -17.35
CA LEU A 251 -9.68 -3.11 -17.00
C LEU A 251 -8.91 -2.99 -15.68
N PRO A 252 -9.20 -3.85 -14.68
CA PRO A 252 -8.46 -3.90 -13.42
C PRO A 252 -7.09 -4.56 -13.62
N LEU A 253 -6.14 -3.80 -14.14
CA LEU A 253 -4.78 -4.27 -14.40
C LEU A 253 -4.06 -4.61 -13.09
N ALA A 254 -3.31 -5.70 -13.12
CA ALA A 254 -2.43 -6.13 -12.04
C ALA A 254 -1.32 -5.07 -11.80
N PRO A 255 -0.96 -4.74 -10.54
CA PRO A 255 0.17 -3.86 -10.22
C PRO A 255 1.45 -4.19 -11.00
N GLU A 256 1.74 -5.48 -11.16
CA GLU A 256 2.90 -6.00 -11.88
C GLU A 256 2.91 -5.63 -13.37
N ALA A 257 1.74 -5.39 -13.96
CA ALA A 257 1.61 -4.99 -15.36
C ALA A 257 1.73 -3.47 -15.55
N ILE A 258 1.54 -2.68 -14.48
CA ILE A 258 1.48 -1.22 -14.56
C ILE A 258 2.63 -0.53 -13.83
N ASP A 259 3.33 -1.21 -12.93
CA ASP A 259 4.44 -0.66 -12.16
C ASP A 259 5.69 -1.53 -12.35
N ALA A 260 6.71 -0.93 -12.95
CA ALA A 260 8.02 -1.58 -13.12
C ALA A 260 8.84 -1.57 -11.81
N GLY A 261 8.34 -0.92 -10.75
CA GLY A 261 9.05 -0.79 -9.49
C GLY A 261 10.14 0.29 -9.53
N ALA A 262 11.10 0.17 -8.63
CA ALA A 262 12.24 1.08 -8.58
C ALA A 262 13.22 0.77 -9.73
N PRO A 263 13.90 1.79 -10.31
CA PRO A 263 14.95 1.58 -11.30
C PRO A 263 16.09 0.68 -10.78
N ASP A 264 16.73 -0.09 -11.67
CA ASP A 264 17.76 -1.08 -11.30
C ASP A 264 19.01 -0.47 -10.63
N ASP A 265 19.27 0.82 -10.84
CA ASP A 265 20.37 1.58 -10.24
C ASP A 265 20.00 2.23 -8.89
N SER A 266 18.79 2.01 -8.38
CA SER A 266 18.28 2.62 -7.15
C SER A 266 18.77 1.99 -5.85
N GLY A 267 19.46 0.84 -5.91
CA GLY A 267 19.94 0.10 -4.74
C GLY A 267 18.85 -0.60 -3.91
N LEU A 268 17.59 -0.65 -4.38
CA LEU A 268 16.56 -1.56 -3.89
C LEU A 268 16.63 -2.90 -4.63
N PRO A 269 16.17 -4.02 -4.04
CA PRO A 269 16.02 -5.26 -4.79
C PRO A 269 15.07 -5.02 -5.97
N ALA A 270 15.54 -5.27 -7.19
CA ALA A 270 14.74 -5.15 -8.40
C ALA A 270 13.51 -6.07 -8.32
N ALA A 271 12.35 -5.59 -8.75
CA ALA A 271 11.21 -6.46 -8.99
C ALA A 271 11.57 -7.34 -10.20
N ALA A 272 11.80 -8.63 -9.97
CA ALA A 272 12.20 -9.56 -11.03
C ALA A 272 11.23 -9.49 -12.22
N GLU A 273 11.78 -9.34 -13.42
CA GLU A 273 11.03 -9.37 -14.68
C GLU A 273 10.29 -10.71 -14.81
N PRO A 274 9.07 -10.74 -15.37
CA PRO A 274 8.37 -11.98 -15.63
C PRO A 274 9.17 -12.80 -16.66
N GLU A 275 9.72 -13.94 -16.24
CA GLU A 275 10.31 -14.90 -17.16
C GLU A 275 9.25 -15.34 -18.18
N ASP A 276 9.47 -14.95 -19.43
CA ASP A 276 8.67 -15.30 -20.58
C ASP A 276 8.69 -16.83 -20.78
N ARG A 277 7.61 -17.49 -20.34
CA ARG A 277 7.34 -18.90 -20.68
C ARG A 277 6.35 -18.93 -21.83
N VAL A 278 6.84 -18.90 -23.07
CA VAL A 278 6.15 -19.48 -24.23
C VAL A 278 7.18 -20.01 -25.25
N ASP A 279 7.01 -21.29 -25.60
CA ASP A 279 7.45 -22.01 -26.81
C ASP A 279 8.90 -22.53 -26.98
N ARG A 280 9.08 -23.78 -26.51
CA ARG A 280 9.41 -24.88 -27.44
C ARG A 280 8.65 -26.15 -27.06
N ALA A 281 7.45 -26.27 -27.61
CA ALA A 281 6.78 -27.55 -27.76
C ALA A 281 7.54 -28.42 -28.77
N GLU A 282 7.50 -29.72 -28.56
CA GLU A 282 7.25 -30.70 -29.63
C GLU A 282 8.26 -30.76 -30.79
N ALA A 283 9.38 -31.46 -30.55
CA ALA A 283 10.01 -32.32 -31.55
C ALA A 283 10.97 -33.27 -30.83
N ASP A 284 10.50 -34.46 -30.47
CA ASP A 284 11.14 -35.72 -30.87
C ASP A 284 10.36 -36.93 -30.30
N ASN A 285 9.30 -37.31 -31.01
CA ASN A 285 8.84 -38.70 -31.05
C ASN A 285 8.76 -39.07 -32.53
N GLY A 286 9.85 -39.64 -33.05
CA GLY A 286 9.91 -40.01 -34.46
C GLY A 286 11.17 -40.75 -34.92
N GLY A 287 11.49 -41.89 -34.29
CA GLY A 287 12.10 -43.03 -34.98
C GLY A 287 13.62 -43.23 -34.88
N GLN A 288 14.04 -44.18 -34.04
CA GLN A 288 14.56 -45.51 -34.44
C GLN A 288 14.87 -46.36 -33.20
#